data_AF-C8C102-F1
#
_entry.id   AF-C8C102-F1
#
_cell.length_a   1.000
_cell.length_b   1.000
_cell.length_c   1.000
_cell.angle_alpha   90.00
_cell.angle_beta   90.00
_cell.angle_gamma   90.00
#
_symmetry.space_group_name_H-M   'P 1'
#
loop_
_entity.id
_entity.type
_entity.pdbx_description
1 polymer ?
#
loop_
_entity_poly.entity_id
_entity_poly.type
_entity_poly.pdbx_seq_one_letter_code
_entity_poly.pdbx_strand_id
1 'polypeptide(L)'
;MQVSIAFAEQHTKGYPWKMDGTVRQEVFSRRGGLWFGTYHLLNYPASYSAPIYRFADFNAGWYASRNAAFQNAVSKASGVKLALDGDLIRYDSKEPGKTELATRKLAGKLGMSDSEIRRQLEKGDSFSFEETALYKKVYQLAEAKTGKSLPREMLPGIQLESPKITRNLTTAWFAKRVDERRARCMKQ
;
A
#
# COMPACT_ATOMS: atom_id res chain seq x y z
N MET A 1 9.36 -10.37 -10.63
CA MET A 1 8.88 -8.99 -10.36
C MET A 1 10.10 -8.20 -9.94
N GLN A 2 10.35 -7.01 -10.47
CA GLN A 2 11.54 -6.23 -10.17
C GLN A 2 11.20 -5.09 -9.20
N VAL A 3 12.06 -4.86 -8.21
CA VAL A 3 11.93 -3.75 -7.25
C VAL A 3 12.58 -2.47 -7.78
N SER A 4 12.21 -1.32 -7.20
CA SER A 4 12.89 -0.06 -7.50
C SER A 4 14.33 -0.08 -6.96
N ILE A 5 15.22 0.66 -7.61
CA ILE A 5 16.62 0.78 -7.15
C ILE A 5 16.67 1.48 -5.79
N ALA A 6 15.86 2.52 -5.58
CA ALA A 6 15.77 3.23 -4.31
C ALA A 6 15.37 2.29 -3.15
N PHE A 7 14.41 1.38 -3.39
CA PHE A 7 14.06 0.37 -2.39
C PHE A 7 15.24 -0.55 -2.08
N ALA A 8 15.94 -1.05 -3.11
CA ALA A 8 17.06 -1.95 -2.91
C ALA A 8 18.23 -1.28 -2.16
N GLU A 9 18.53 -0.02 -2.47
CA GLU A 9 19.57 0.77 -1.79
C GLU A 9 19.29 0.93 -0.29
N GLN A 10 18.02 1.08 0.10
CA GLN A 10 17.60 1.19 1.50
C GLN A 10 17.62 -0.16 2.24
N HIS A 11 17.60 -1.28 1.52
CA HIS A 11 17.43 -2.62 2.10
C HIS A 11 18.60 -3.57 1.80
N THR A 12 19.83 -3.04 1.71
CA THR A 12 21.04 -3.86 1.49
C THR A 12 21.46 -4.68 2.72
N LYS A 13 21.03 -4.28 3.92
CA LYS A 13 21.35 -4.97 5.17
C LYS A 13 20.77 -6.39 5.17
N GLY A 14 21.62 -7.37 5.46
CA GLY A 14 21.24 -8.79 5.47
C GLY A 14 21.33 -9.48 4.11
N TYR A 15 21.76 -8.78 3.06
CA TYR A 15 22.10 -9.42 1.78
C TYR A 15 23.32 -10.35 1.97
N PRO A 16 23.22 -11.65 1.66
CA PRO A 16 24.23 -12.62 2.10
C PRO A 16 25.43 -12.73 1.14
N TRP A 17 25.40 -12.08 -0.02
CA TRP A 17 26.47 -12.16 -1.01
C TRP A 17 27.25 -10.86 -1.11
N LYS A 18 28.56 -10.96 -1.38
CA LYS A 18 29.36 -9.81 -1.78
C LYS A 18 28.84 -9.27 -3.11
N MET A 19 28.61 -7.96 -3.17
CA MET A 19 28.30 -7.24 -4.40
C MET A 19 29.60 -6.82 -5.06
N ASP A 20 29.84 -7.22 -6.32
CA ASP A 20 31.04 -6.85 -7.08
C ASP A 20 30.90 -5.48 -7.78
N GLY A 21 29.69 -4.91 -7.78
CA GLY A 21 29.37 -3.62 -8.36
C GLY A 21 28.34 -2.85 -7.55
N THR A 22 27.62 -1.93 -8.20
CA THR A 22 26.56 -1.13 -7.58
C THR A 22 25.33 -1.96 -7.21
N VAL A 23 24.54 -1.48 -6.24
CA VAL A 23 23.23 -2.08 -5.89
C VAL A 23 22.36 -2.22 -7.13
N ARG A 24 22.36 -1.21 -8.01
CA ARG A 24 21.65 -1.27 -9.29
C ARG A 24 22.04 -2.50 -10.11
N GLN A 25 23.34 -2.70 -10.34
CA GLN A 25 23.82 -3.86 -11.11
C GLN A 25 23.42 -5.17 -10.44
N GLU A 26 23.52 -5.25 -9.11
CA GLU A 26 23.13 -6.45 -8.37
C GLU A 26 21.63 -6.75 -8.47
N VAL A 27 20.75 -5.74 -8.41
CA VAL A 27 19.29 -5.91 -8.57
C VAL A 27 18.92 -6.54 -9.92
N PHE A 28 19.71 -6.29 -10.98
CA PHE A 28 19.52 -6.91 -12.29
C PHE A 28 20.14 -8.30 -12.43
N SER A 29 20.90 -8.76 -11.43
CA SER A 29 21.40 -10.15 -11.37
C SER A 29 20.26 -11.11 -10.98
N ARG A 30 20.41 -12.40 -11.29
CA ARG A 30 19.41 -13.41 -10.87
C ARG A 30 19.27 -13.45 -9.35
N ARG A 31 20.40 -13.48 -8.63
CA ARG A 31 20.40 -13.61 -7.16
C ARG A 31 19.90 -12.34 -6.48
N GLY A 32 20.32 -11.17 -6.95
CA GLY A 32 19.89 -9.89 -6.39
C GLY A 32 18.42 -9.64 -6.67
N GLY A 33 17.98 -9.85 -7.91
CA GLY A 33 16.56 -9.72 -8.27
C GLY A 33 15.65 -10.65 -7.46
N LEU A 34 16.06 -11.90 -7.21
CA LEU A 34 15.33 -12.83 -6.35
C LEU A 34 15.34 -12.38 -4.89
N TRP A 35 16.49 -12.00 -4.34
CA TRP A 35 16.60 -11.61 -2.94
C TRP A 35 15.80 -10.33 -2.64
N PHE A 36 16.05 -9.24 -3.37
CA PHE A 36 15.36 -7.97 -3.15
C PHE A 36 13.87 -8.08 -3.48
N GLY A 37 13.50 -8.87 -4.50
CA GLY A 37 12.11 -9.15 -4.83
C GLY A 37 11.38 -9.92 -3.72
N THR A 38 11.97 -10.99 -3.19
CA THR A 38 11.38 -11.74 -2.08
C THR A 38 11.34 -10.90 -0.80
N TYR A 39 12.39 -10.10 -0.54
CA TYR A 39 12.42 -9.16 0.57
C TYR A 39 11.26 -8.16 0.47
N HIS A 40 11.08 -7.50 -0.69
CA HIS A 40 9.96 -6.59 -0.91
C HIS A 40 8.59 -7.26 -0.78
N LEU A 41 8.46 -8.51 -1.20
CA LEU A 41 7.19 -9.21 -1.15
C LEU A 41 6.80 -9.67 0.27
N LEU A 42 7.78 -10.13 1.06
CA LEU A 42 7.53 -10.88 2.30
C LEU A 42 8.11 -10.25 3.56
N ASN A 43 9.10 -9.37 3.46
CA ASN A 43 9.80 -8.79 4.61
C ASN A 43 9.08 -7.57 5.21
N TYR A 44 7.76 -7.66 5.29
CA TYR A 44 6.93 -6.76 6.08
C TYR A 44 5.72 -7.52 6.63
N PRO A 45 5.35 -7.31 7.89
CA PRO A 45 4.13 -7.90 8.45
C PRO A 45 2.91 -7.30 7.73
N ALA A 46 1.92 -8.14 7.43
CA ALA A 46 0.68 -7.68 6.84
C ALA A 46 -0.46 -8.63 7.23
N SER A 47 -1.59 -8.06 7.60
CA SER A 47 -2.80 -8.78 8.04
C SER A 47 -3.73 -9.13 6.88
N TYR A 48 -3.16 -9.52 5.73
CA TYR A 48 -3.93 -9.79 4.52
C TYR A 48 -4.50 -11.21 4.47
N SER A 49 -5.76 -11.35 4.04
CA SER A 49 -6.41 -12.65 3.92
C SER A 49 -5.95 -13.45 2.70
N ALA A 50 -5.39 -12.77 1.69
CA ALA A 50 -4.97 -13.39 0.44
C ALA A 50 -3.65 -12.82 -0.11
N PRO A 51 -2.81 -13.63 -0.79
CA PRO A 51 -1.55 -13.17 -1.38
C PRO A 51 -1.70 -12.06 -2.42
N ILE A 52 -2.86 -11.95 -3.08
CA ILE A 52 -3.10 -10.96 -4.14
C ILE A 52 -2.88 -9.52 -3.65
N TYR A 53 -3.14 -9.23 -2.38
CA TYR A 53 -2.91 -7.91 -1.79
C TYR A 53 -1.41 -7.61 -1.61
N ARG A 54 -0.58 -8.61 -1.29
CA ARG A 54 0.88 -8.45 -1.32
C ARG A 54 1.39 -8.23 -2.74
N PHE A 55 0.77 -8.84 -3.75
CA PHE A 55 1.14 -8.58 -5.15
C PHE A 55 0.75 -7.17 -5.61
N ALA A 56 -0.39 -6.66 -5.14
CA ALA A 56 -0.74 -5.26 -5.36
C ALA A 56 0.26 -4.33 -4.67
N ASP A 57 0.58 -4.57 -3.39
CA ASP A 57 1.56 -3.80 -2.62
C ASP A 57 2.97 -3.87 -3.23
N PHE A 58 3.35 -5.00 -3.85
CA PHE A 58 4.63 -5.11 -4.54
C PHE A 58 4.78 -4.01 -5.59
N ASN A 59 3.70 -3.69 -6.32
CA ASN A 59 3.69 -2.69 -7.36
C ASN A 59 3.38 -1.27 -6.85
N ALA A 60 2.46 -1.13 -5.90
CA ALA A 60 1.98 0.16 -5.41
C ALA A 60 2.73 0.69 -4.17
N GLY A 61 3.55 -0.13 -3.53
CA GLY A 61 4.20 0.17 -2.25
C GLY A 61 3.61 -0.62 -1.09
N TRP A 62 4.41 -0.83 -0.04
CA TRP A 62 3.97 -1.54 1.15
C TRP A 62 2.73 -0.90 1.76
N TYR A 63 1.76 -1.74 2.14
CA TYR A 63 0.48 -1.38 2.75
C TYR A 63 -0.51 -0.63 1.85
N ALA A 64 -0.22 -0.45 0.55
CA ALA A 64 -1.13 0.23 -0.38
C ALA A 64 -2.54 -0.40 -0.39
N SER A 65 -2.66 -1.73 -0.33
CA SER A 65 -3.96 -2.41 -0.34
C SER A 65 -4.78 -2.16 0.92
N ARG A 66 -4.15 -2.15 2.10
CA ARG A 66 -4.80 -1.76 3.36
C ARG A 66 -5.20 -0.28 3.33
N ASN A 67 -4.33 0.57 2.83
CA ASN A 67 -4.55 2.01 2.79
C ASN A 67 -5.66 2.37 1.79
N ALA A 68 -5.76 1.67 0.66
CA ALA A 68 -6.88 1.82 -0.28
C ALA A 68 -8.22 1.44 0.37
N ALA A 69 -8.24 0.40 1.22
CA ALA A 69 -9.42 0.05 2.00
C ALA A 69 -9.77 1.13 3.04
N PHE A 70 -8.76 1.68 3.72
CA PHE A 70 -8.95 2.80 4.65
C PHE A 70 -9.49 4.05 3.95
N GLN A 71 -8.97 4.42 2.77
CA GLN A 71 -9.50 5.50 1.95
C GLN A 71 -10.97 5.26 1.59
N ASN A 72 -11.36 4.02 1.27
CA ASN A 72 -12.77 3.69 1.05
C ASN A 72 -13.61 3.92 2.32
N ALA A 73 -13.12 3.52 3.50
CA ALA A 73 -13.79 3.80 4.77
C ALA A 73 -13.94 5.32 5.02
N VAL A 74 -12.88 6.10 4.80
CA VAL A 74 -12.93 7.57 4.87
C VAL A 74 -13.97 8.12 3.89
N SER A 75 -14.02 7.63 2.65
CA SER A 75 -15.03 8.03 1.67
C SER A 75 -16.45 7.74 2.13
N LYS A 76 -16.70 6.56 2.73
CA LYS A 76 -18.02 6.22 3.26
C LYS A 76 -18.41 7.12 4.44
N ALA A 77 -17.49 7.31 5.40
CA ALA A 77 -17.74 8.14 6.58
C ALA A 77 -17.97 9.62 6.20
N SER A 78 -17.08 10.21 5.40
CA SER A 78 -17.09 11.64 5.05
C SER A 78 -18.04 12.02 3.92
N GLY A 79 -18.38 11.07 3.02
CA GLY A 79 -19.10 11.37 1.77
C GLY A 79 -18.21 11.94 0.66
N VAL A 80 -16.90 12.11 0.89
CA VAL A 80 -15.95 12.60 -0.12
C VAL A 80 -15.47 11.43 -0.98
N LYS A 81 -15.55 11.56 -2.31
CA LYS A 81 -15.00 10.57 -3.25
C LYS A 81 -13.47 10.69 -3.28
N LEU A 82 -12.77 9.64 -2.84
CA LEU A 82 -11.31 9.53 -2.88
C LEU A 82 -10.85 8.63 -4.03
N ALA A 83 -9.63 8.87 -4.51
CA ALA A 83 -8.89 7.88 -5.27
C ALA A 83 -8.44 6.80 -4.28
N LEU A 84 -8.77 5.53 -4.55
CA LEU A 84 -8.43 4.41 -3.70
C LEU A 84 -7.02 3.89 -4.07
N ASP A 85 -6.05 4.79 -4.07
CA ASP A 85 -4.68 4.56 -4.54
C ASP A 85 -3.72 4.08 -3.44
N GLY A 86 -4.10 4.21 -2.17
CA GLY A 86 -3.27 3.84 -1.02
C GLY A 86 -2.46 4.99 -0.42
N ASP A 87 -2.47 6.18 -1.02
CA ASP A 87 -1.76 7.35 -0.50
C ASP A 87 -2.58 8.08 0.56
N LEU A 88 -2.13 7.97 1.81
CA LEU A 88 -2.81 8.59 2.94
C LEU A 88 -2.44 10.07 3.12
N ILE A 89 -1.23 10.43 2.70
CA ILE A 89 -0.65 11.77 2.82
C ILE A 89 0.14 12.13 1.56
N ARG A 90 0.49 13.40 1.45
CA ARG A 90 1.56 13.84 0.56
C ARG A 90 2.90 13.64 1.25
N TYR A 91 3.80 12.91 0.61
CA TYR A 91 5.16 12.66 1.10
C TYR A 91 6.15 13.74 0.64
N ASP A 92 5.82 14.44 -0.45
CA ASP A 92 6.61 15.53 -1.05
C ASP A 92 6.32 16.91 -0.41
N SER A 93 5.32 16.98 0.48
CA SER A 93 4.80 18.24 0.99
C SER A 93 4.23 18.10 2.40
N LYS A 94 4.31 19.18 3.17
CA LYS A 94 3.61 19.31 4.46
C LYS A 94 2.13 19.64 4.28
N GLU A 95 1.72 20.04 3.07
CA GLU A 95 0.33 20.33 2.77
C GLU A 95 -0.54 19.06 2.81
N PRO A 96 -1.76 19.13 3.35
CA PRO A 96 -2.62 17.97 3.46
C PRO A 96 -3.07 17.47 2.08
N GLY A 97 -2.98 16.15 1.89
CA GLY A 97 -3.53 15.48 0.70
C GLY A 97 -5.06 15.37 0.75
N LYS A 98 -5.67 14.86 -0.34
CA LYS A 98 -7.14 14.68 -0.41
C LYS A 98 -7.67 13.74 0.67
N THR A 99 -6.98 12.61 0.90
CA THR A 99 -7.31 11.65 1.97
C THR A 99 -7.28 12.31 3.34
N GLU A 100 -6.23 13.08 3.62
CA GLU A 100 -6.08 13.81 4.88
C GLU A 100 -7.17 14.86 5.06
N LEU A 101 -7.45 15.69 4.06
CA LEU A 101 -8.54 16.67 4.12
C LEU A 101 -9.90 16.01 4.36
N ALA A 102 -10.19 14.89 3.70
CA ALA A 102 -11.42 14.14 3.93
C ALA A 102 -11.49 13.54 5.35
N THR A 103 -10.35 13.14 5.91
CA THR A 103 -10.26 12.62 7.27
C THR A 103 -10.42 13.74 8.31
N ARG A 104 -9.84 14.92 8.07
CA ARG A 104 -10.00 16.12 8.91
C ARG A 104 -11.45 16.60 8.97
N LYS A 105 -12.26 16.43 7.90
CA LYS A 105 -13.72 16.66 7.96
C LYS A 105 -14.44 15.79 9.00
N LEU A 106 -13.83 14.68 9.43
CA LEU A 106 -14.36 13.80 10.46
C LEU A 106 -13.82 14.13 11.86
N ALA A 107 -12.90 15.10 12.00
CA ALA A 107 -12.20 15.43 13.25
C ALA A 107 -13.13 15.54 14.47
N GLY A 108 -14.23 16.28 14.35
CA GLY A 108 -15.21 16.43 15.43
C GLY A 108 -15.88 15.12 15.84
N LYS A 109 -16.20 14.24 14.87
CA LYS A 109 -16.77 12.90 15.15
C LYS A 109 -15.74 11.92 15.68
N LEU A 110 -14.48 12.09 15.31
CA LEU A 110 -13.37 11.29 15.77
C LEU A 110 -12.90 11.72 17.17
N GLY A 111 -13.21 12.96 17.59
CA GLY A 111 -12.64 13.58 18.79
C GLY A 111 -11.12 13.66 18.68
N MET A 112 -10.63 14.13 17.53
CA MET A 112 -9.19 14.23 17.21
C MET A 112 -8.91 15.58 16.56
N SER A 113 -7.79 16.19 16.92
CA SER A 113 -7.27 17.36 16.22
C SER A 113 -6.64 17.01 14.87
N ASP A 114 -6.52 17.99 13.98
CA ASP A 114 -5.88 17.84 12.68
C ASP A 114 -4.44 17.29 12.77
N SER A 115 -3.68 17.72 13.78
CA SER A 115 -2.30 17.27 14.00
C SER A 115 -2.24 15.82 14.47
N GLU A 116 -3.19 15.38 15.31
CA GLU A 116 -3.31 13.97 15.69
C GLU A 116 -3.71 13.08 14.52
N ILE A 117 -4.60 13.57 13.65
CA ILE A 117 -4.95 12.89 12.40
C ILE A 117 -3.72 12.73 11.52
N ARG A 118 -3.00 13.83 11.23
CA ARG A 118 -1.77 13.80 10.42
C ARG A 118 -0.75 12.80 10.97
N ARG A 119 -0.43 12.89 12.26
CA ARG A 119 0.53 12.00 12.93
C ARG A 119 0.19 10.52 12.80
N GLN A 120 -1.10 10.18 12.76
CA GLN A 120 -1.54 8.79 12.59
C GLN A 120 -1.57 8.37 11.12
N LEU A 121 -1.95 9.25 10.18
CA LEU A 121 -1.86 8.98 8.74
C LEU A 121 -0.41 8.80 8.26
N GLU A 122 0.54 9.50 8.88
CA GLU A 122 1.98 9.34 8.62
C GLU A 122 2.49 7.93 8.91
N LYS A 123 1.76 7.16 9.73
CA LYS A 123 2.10 5.75 9.98
C LYS A 123 1.67 4.81 8.85
N GLY A 124 1.06 5.34 7.78
CA GLY A 124 0.46 4.58 6.68
C GLY A 124 1.37 3.60 5.96
N ASP A 125 2.69 3.79 6.05
CA ASP A 125 3.74 2.91 5.53
C ASP A 125 4.26 1.88 6.57
N SER A 126 3.63 1.82 7.73
CA SER A 126 3.99 0.92 8.83
C SER A 126 2.84 -0.03 9.19
N PHE A 127 3.19 -1.13 9.84
CA PHE A 127 2.22 -2.08 10.39
C PHE A 127 1.34 -1.42 11.45
N SER A 128 1.94 -0.58 12.29
CA SER A 128 1.28 0.06 13.44
C SER A 128 0.07 0.93 13.08
N PHE A 129 -0.11 1.31 11.81
CA PHE A 129 -1.26 2.10 11.37
C PHE A 129 -2.60 1.45 11.69
N GLU A 130 -2.73 0.14 11.48
CA GLU A 130 -4.00 -0.58 11.71
C GLU A 130 -4.38 -0.67 13.20
N GLU A 131 -3.42 -0.43 14.09
CA GLU A 131 -3.63 -0.40 15.52
C GLU A 131 -4.03 0.98 16.03
N THR A 132 -3.88 2.03 15.20
CA THR A 132 -4.13 3.41 15.60
C THR A 132 -5.59 3.69 15.94
N ALA A 133 -5.79 4.68 16.81
CA ALA A 133 -7.14 5.14 17.16
C ALA A 133 -7.88 5.70 15.92
N LEU A 134 -7.17 6.39 15.03
CA LEU A 134 -7.71 6.93 13.79
C LEU A 134 -8.27 5.81 12.91
N TYR A 135 -7.47 4.77 12.67
CA TYR A 135 -7.87 3.61 11.87
C TYR A 135 -9.16 2.99 12.42
N LYS A 136 -9.15 2.64 13.70
CA LYS A 136 -10.29 1.99 14.38
C LYS A 136 -11.55 2.87 14.35
N LYS A 137 -11.43 4.16 14.71
CA LYS A 137 -12.56 5.10 14.77
C LYS A 137 -13.15 5.40 13.38
N VAL A 138 -12.31 5.55 12.34
CA VAL A 138 -12.80 5.77 10.96
C VAL A 138 -13.64 4.58 10.50
N TYR A 139 -13.17 3.35 10.74
CA TYR A 139 -13.96 2.17 10.39
C TYR A 139 -15.25 2.08 11.19
N GLN A 140 -15.21 2.32 12.50
CA GLN A 140 -16.41 2.36 13.33
C GLN A 140 -17.45 3.36 12.78
N LEU A 141 -17.02 4.58 12.44
CA LEU A 141 -17.90 5.60 11.85
C LEU A 141 -18.46 5.18 10.48
N ALA A 142 -17.62 4.60 9.63
CA ALA A 142 -17.98 4.19 8.29
C ALA A 142 -18.95 2.99 8.28
N GLU A 143 -18.73 2.02 9.17
CA GLU A 143 -19.56 0.83 9.33
C GLU A 143 -20.90 1.18 9.97
N ALA A 144 -20.92 2.03 10.99
CA ALA A 144 -22.16 2.55 11.57
C ALA A 144 -23.04 3.27 10.52
N LYS A 145 -22.41 4.02 9.60
CA LYS A 145 -23.12 4.73 8.52
C LYS A 145 -23.59 3.81 7.39
N THR A 146 -22.88 2.72 7.12
CA THR A 146 -23.20 1.80 6.00
C THR A 146 -24.01 0.58 6.43
N GLY A 147 -24.11 0.31 7.74
CA GLY A 147 -24.84 -0.83 8.29
C GLY A 147 -24.17 -2.18 8.06
N LYS A 148 -22.88 -2.20 7.67
CA LYS A 148 -22.15 -3.44 7.38
C LYS A 148 -20.65 -3.29 7.65
N SER A 149 -19.99 -4.42 7.89
CA SER A 149 -18.54 -4.49 7.95
C SER A 149 -17.92 -4.08 6.60
N LEU A 150 -16.88 -3.26 6.64
CA LEU A 150 -16.12 -2.85 5.47
C LEU A 150 -14.88 -3.73 5.29
N PRO A 151 -14.37 -3.91 4.05
CA PRO A 151 -13.11 -4.62 3.84
C PRO A 151 -11.95 -3.86 4.48
N ARG A 152 -10.93 -4.58 4.96
CA ARG A 152 -9.66 -4.00 5.47
C ARG A 152 -8.53 -4.02 4.45
N GLU A 153 -8.80 -4.55 3.27
CA GLU A 153 -7.87 -4.74 2.16
C GLU A 153 -8.63 -4.61 0.82
N MET A 154 -8.07 -3.85 -0.12
CA MET A 154 -8.65 -3.62 -1.44
C MET A 154 -7.54 -3.51 -2.46
N LEU A 155 -7.78 -3.93 -3.70
CA LEU A 155 -6.81 -3.69 -4.77
C LEU A 155 -6.76 -2.18 -5.09
N PRO A 156 -5.59 -1.53 -5.03
CA PRO A 156 -5.48 -0.10 -5.33
C PRO A 156 -5.88 0.22 -6.77
N GLY A 157 -6.59 1.34 -6.93
CA GLY A 157 -7.08 1.87 -8.19
C GLY A 157 -6.05 2.67 -8.98
N ILE A 158 -4.77 2.29 -8.95
CA ILE A 158 -3.68 3.01 -9.62
C ILE A 158 -3.58 2.56 -11.08
N GLN A 159 -3.47 3.53 -11.99
CA GLN A 159 -3.11 3.28 -13.39
C GLN A 159 -1.59 3.12 -13.51
N LEU A 160 -1.16 2.12 -14.27
CA LEU A 160 0.26 1.89 -14.53
C LEU A 160 0.73 2.75 -15.69
N GLU A 161 1.72 3.60 -15.42
CA GLU A 161 2.32 4.48 -16.42
C GLU A 161 3.71 3.98 -16.82
N SER A 162 3.95 3.89 -18.13
CA SER A 162 5.27 3.62 -18.70
C SER A 162 5.27 3.99 -20.17
N PRO A 163 6.40 4.49 -20.72
CA PRO A 163 6.56 4.69 -22.16
C PRO A 163 6.32 3.43 -23.00
N LYS A 164 6.38 2.24 -22.37
CA LYS A 164 6.19 0.92 -23.00
C LYS A 164 4.76 0.38 -22.86
N ILE A 165 3.89 1.04 -22.09
CA ILE A 165 2.52 0.60 -21.86
C ILE A 165 1.59 1.27 -22.88
N THR A 166 1.00 0.47 -23.76
CA THR A 166 0.07 0.93 -24.81
C THR A 166 -1.40 0.69 -24.48
N ARG A 167 -1.70 0.18 -23.28
CA ARG A 167 -3.04 -0.16 -22.80
C ARG A 167 -3.25 0.37 -21.39
N ASN A 168 -4.49 0.68 -21.01
CA ASN A 168 -4.81 1.08 -19.64
C ASN A 168 -4.67 -0.12 -18.68
N LEU A 169 -3.47 -0.29 -18.11
CA LEU A 169 -3.17 -1.31 -17.11
C LEU A 169 -3.30 -0.71 -15.70
N THR A 170 -3.67 -1.52 -14.72
CA THR A 170 -3.83 -1.11 -13.33
C THR A 170 -3.06 -2.01 -12.37
N THR A 171 -2.81 -1.55 -11.15
CA THR A 171 -2.26 -2.41 -10.09
C THR A 171 -3.12 -3.66 -9.86
N ALA A 172 -4.45 -3.54 -9.95
CA ALA A 172 -5.35 -4.69 -9.89
C ALA A 172 -5.11 -5.69 -11.04
N TRP A 173 -4.85 -5.22 -12.26
CA TRP A 173 -4.48 -6.09 -13.38
C TRP A 173 -3.15 -6.80 -13.10
N PHE A 174 -2.13 -6.08 -12.64
CA PHE A 174 -0.82 -6.66 -12.29
C PHE A 174 -0.98 -7.76 -11.24
N ALA A 175 -1.65 -7.46 -10.12
CA ALA A 175 -1.83 -8.38 -9.01
C ALA A 175 -2.55 -9.67 -9.43
N LYS A 176 -3.60 -9.56 -10.26
CA LYS A 176 -4.32 -10.71 -10.82
C LYS A 176 -3.42 -11.58 -11.69
N ARG A 177 -2.61 -10.99 -12.58
CA ARG A 177 -1.68 -11.75 -13.45
C ARG A 177 -0.62 -12.50 -12.65
N VAL A 178 -0.13 -11.90 -11.57
CA VAL A 178 0.82 -12.55 -10.65
C VAL A 178 0.14 -13.70 -9.90
N ASP A 179 -1.05 -13.47 -9.34
CA ASP A 179 -1.76 -14.50 -8.58
C ASP A 179 -2.18 -15.69 -9.47
N GLU A 180 -2.63 -15.43 -10.69
CA GLU A 180 -2.91 -16.47 -11.70
C GLU A 180 -1.67 -17.35 -11.96
N ARG A 181 -0.50 -16.72 -12.13
CA ARG A 181 0.75 -17.46 -12.34
C ARG A 181 1.13 -18.28 -11.11
N ARG A 182 1.05 -17.69 -9.92
CA ARG A 182 1.29 -18.40 -8.65
C ARG A 182 0.35 -19.60 -8.52
N ALA A 183 -0.95 -19.41 -8.72
CA ALA A 183 -1.96 -20.46 -8.60
C ALA A 183 -1.70 -21.62 -9.58
N ARG A 184 -1.21 -21.34 -10.80
CA ARG A 184 -0.76 -22.40 -11.72
C ARG A 184 0.45 -23.16 -11.19
N CYS A 185 1.45 -22.47 -10.65
CA CYS A 185 2.65 -23.10 -10.08
C CYS A 185 2.32 -23.95 -8.84
N MET A 186 1.38 -23.52 -7.99
CA MET A 186 0.99 -24.28 -6.78
C MET A 186 0.14 -25.53 -7.07
N LYS A 187 -0.30 -25.73 -8.32
CA LYS A 187 -1.04 -26.91 -8.77
C LYS A 187 -0.15 -27.96 -9.43
N GLN A 188 1.13 -27.68 -9.57
CA GLN A 188 2.15 -28.61 -10.07
C GLN A 188 2.74 -29.37 -8.88
#